data_AF-A0A131YPM5-F1
#
_entry.id   AF-A0A131YPM5-F1
#
_cell.length_a   1.000
_cell.length_b   1.000
_cell.length_c   1.000
_cell.angle_alpha   90.00
_cell.angle_beta   90.00
_cell.angle_gamma   90.00
#
_symmetry.space_group_name_H-M   'P 1'
#
loop_
_entity.id
_entity.type
_entity.pdbx_description
1 polymer ?
#
loop_
_entity_poly.entity_id
_entity_poly.type
_entity_poly.pdbx_seq_one_letter_code
_entity_poly.pdbx_strand_id
1 'polypeptide(L)'
;MNIFDTEAIIAGWGELQEDGKSDDNLRYATVRVLPNELCSVLYFVKGYLSDSMYCAYRKGTNACHGDSGGPLMSRVFGGRYVQVGIVSYGQGCARTYIPAVYTRLETFTPWLRQVVGSFDKAYSSEVPLQLASYTVPLWPSIFHFL
;
A
#
# COMPACT_ATOMS: atom_id res chain seq x y z
N MET A 1 6.54 3.13 -13.79
CA MET A 1 5.13 2.99 -14.19
C MET A 1 4.39 4.20 -13.66
N ASN A 2 3.74 4.99 -14.51
CA ASN A 2 2.94 6.11 -14.00
C ASN A 2 1.56 5.59 -13.54
N ILE A 3 1.30 5.72 -12.24
CA ILE A 3 0.04 5.31 -11.59
C ILE A 3 -0.73 6.51 -11.01
N PHE A 4 -0.29 7.74 -11.27
CA PHE A 4 -1.03 8.92 -10.81
C PHE A 4 -2.44 8.92 -11.41
N ASP A 5 -3.41 9.42 -10.64
CA ASP A 5 -4.83 9.46 -11.00
C ASP A 5 -5.50 8.09 -11.20
N THR A 6 -4.83 7.01 -10.79
CA THR A 6 -5.40 5.65 -10.81
C THR A 6 -5.91 5.23 -9.44
N GLU A 7 -6.85 4.29 -9.44
CA GLU A 7 -7.26 3.60 -8.22
C GLU A 7 -6.22 2.55 -7.81
N ALA A 8 -5.98 2.48 -6.50
CA ALA A 8 -5.12 1.50 -5.86
C ALA A 8 -5.84 0.94 -4.63
N ILE A 9 -5.45 -0.27 -4.23
CA ILE A 9 -5.98 -0.95 -3.05
C ILE A 9 -4.91 -0.94 -1.97
N ILE A 10 -5.32 -0.56 -0.77
CA ILE A 10 -4.55 -0.78 0.46
C ILE A 10 -5.20 -1.89 1.27
N ALA A 11 -4.42 -2.61 2.06
CA ALA A 11 -4.94 -3.64 2.95
C ALA A 11 -4.11 -3.73 4.24
N GLY A 12 -4.76 -4.08 5.34
CA GLY A 12 -4.11 -4.23 6.65
C GLY A 12 -5.09 -4.48 7.80
N TRP A 13 -4.52 -4.54 9.00
CA TRP A 13 -5.20 -4.77 10.29
C TRP A 13 -5.08 -3.56 11.21
N GLY A 14 -4.81 -2.38 10.65
CA GLY A 14 -4.73 -1.15 11.39
C GLY A 14 -6.07 -0.76 12.03
N GLU A 15 -6.02 0.31 12.80
CA GLU A 15 -7.20 0.87 13.44
C GLU A 15 -8.28 1.26 12.41
N LEU A 16 -9.54 0.97 12.72
CA LEU A 16 -10.67 1.24 11.81
C LEU A 16 -11.03 2.74 11.71
N GLN A 17 -10.52 3.55 12.64
CA GLN A 17 -10.67 4.99 12.72
C GLN A 17 -9.51 5.56 13.53
N GLU A 18 -9.28 6.87 13.42
CA GLU A 18 -8.25 7.57 14.21
C GLU A 18 -8.45 7.36 15.71
N ASP A 19 -7.37 7.00 16.40
CA ASP A 19 -7.33 6.67 17.84
C ASP A 19 -8.32 5.54 18.22
N GLY A 20 -8.53 4.63 17.28
CA GLY A 20 -9.53 3.56 17.33
C GLY A 20 -8.98 2.24 17.84
N LYS A 21 -9.65 1.15 17.45
CA LYS A 21 -9.17 -0.22 17.66
C LYS A 21 -8.93 -0.90 16.32
N SER A 22 -7.95 -1.78 16.31
CA SER A 22 -7.76 -2.76 15.23
C SER A 22 -8.83 -3.85 15.26
N ASP A 23 -8.90 -4.60 14.16
CA ASP A 23 -9.74 -5.77 13.98
C ASP A 23 -8.84 -6.99 13.70
N ASP A 24 -9.26 -8.18 14.11
CA ASP A 24 -8.58 -9.43 13.78
C ASP A 24 -8.78 -9.83 12.31
N ASN A 25 -9.80 -9.25 11.66
CA ASN A 25 -10.09 -9.47 10.25
C ASN A 25 -9.31 -8.51 9.37
N LEU A 26 -8.67 -9.04 8.32
CA LEU A 26 -8.00 -8.21 7.31
C LEU A 26 -9.01 -7.28 6.64
N ARG A 27 -8.67 -6.00 6.55
CA ARG A 27 -9.45 -4.99 5.86
C ARG A 27 -8.73 -4.49 4.61
N TYR A 28 -9.50 -3.89 3.71
CA TYR A 28 -8.97 -3.24 2.51
C TYR A 28 -9.80 -2.01 2.16
N ALA A 29 -9.19 -1.09 1.43
CA ALA A 29 -9.86 0.08 0.91
C ALA A 29 -9.28 0.48 -0.45
N THR A 30 -10.11 1.11 -1.27
CA THR A 30 -9.69 1.73 -2.52
C THR A 30 -9.30 3.19 -2.27
N VAL A 31 -8.13 3.60 -2.71
CA VAL A 31 -7.65 4.99 -2.67
C VAL A 31 -7.27 5.44 -4.07
N ARG A 32 -7.25 6.76 -4.31
CA ARG A 32 -6.74 7.32 -5.56
C ARG A 32 -5.36 7.90 -5.35
N VAL A 33 -4.39 7.48 -6.17
CA VAL A 33 -3.03 8.03 -6.13
C VAL A 33 -3.05 9.44 -6.70
N LEU A 34 -2.53 10.41 -5.96
CA LEU A 34 -2.56 11.82 -6.32
C LEU A 34 -1.29 12.23 -7.08
N PRO A 35 -1.35 13.27 -7.95
CA PRO A 35 -0.18 13.88 -8.53
C PRO A 35 0.80 14.40 -7.47
N ASN A 36 2.09 14.30 -7.76
CA ASN A 36 3.14 14.70 -6.83
C ASN A 36 3.05 16.18 -6.44
N GLU A 37 2.64 17.04 -7.37
CA GLU A 37 2.51 18.48 -7.16
C GLU A 37 1.51 18.78 -6.03
N LEU A 38 0.40 18.05 -6.01
CA LEU A 38 -0.63 18.18 -4.97
C LEU A 38 -0.10 17.68 -3.62
N CYS A 39 0.59 16.53 -3.61
CA CYS A 39 1.20 15.98 -2.39
C CYS A 39 2.25 16.94 -1.80
N SER A 40 3.10 17.52 -2.65
CA SER A 40 4.15 18.47 -2.24
C SER A 40 3.57 19.73 -1.61
N VAL A 41 2.43 20.22 -2.09
CA VAL A 41 1.73 21.37 -1.47
C VAL A 41 1.15 20.97 -0.11
N LEU A 42 0.45 19.83 -0.03
CA LEU A 42 -0.21 19.37 1.19
C LEU A 42 0.78 18.99 2.30
N TYR A 43 1.97 18.51 1.94
CA TYR A 43 3.02 18.05 2.85
C TYR A 43 4.30 18.90 2.78
N PHE A 44 4.23 20.16 2.32
CA PHE A 44 5.39 21.03 2.13
C PHE A 44 6.30 21.11 3.37
N VAL A 45 5.71 21.36 4.55
CA VAL A 45 6.44 21.47 5.83
C VAL A 45 6.87 20.12 6.41
N LYS A 46 6.42 19.01 5.82
CA LYS A 46 6.68 17.64 6.29
C LYS A 46 7.70 16.90 5.42
N GLY A 47 8.28 17.56 4.42
CA GLY A 47 9.37 17.02 3.62
C GLY A 47 8.93 15.90 2.68
N TYR A 48 7.77 16.04 2.02
CA TYR A 48 7.37 15.09 0.97
C TYR A 48 8.40 15.07 -0.17
N LEU A 49 8.89 13.89 -0.50
CA LEU A 49 9.89 13.67 -1.54
C LEU A 49 9.23 12.98 -2.75
N SER A 50 8.94 13.75 -3.80
CA SER A 50 8.27 13.28 -5.03
C SER A 50 8.92 12.05 -5.66
N ASP A 51 10.23 11.92 -5.49
CA ASP A 51 11.05 10.90 -6.15
C ASP A 51 11.01 9.57 -5.40
N SER A 52 10.67 9.55 -4.12
CA SER A 52 10.67 8.35 -3.27
C SER A 52 9.34 8.09 -2.57
N MET A 53 8.34 8.94 -2.78
CA MET A 53 7.02 8.84 -2.16
C MET A 53 5.89 8.90 -3.19
N TYR A 54 4.77 8.28 -2.82
CA TYR A 54 3.45 8.54 -3.37
C TYR A 54 2.58 9.12 -2.26
N CYS A 55 1.53 9.85 -2.61
CA CYS A 55 0.42 10.06 -1.69
C CYS A 55 -0.91 9.64 -2.34
N ALA A 56 -1.84 9.17 -1.53
CA ALA A 56 -3.15 8.73 -1.99
C ALA A 56 -4.25 9.15 -1.03
N TYR A 57 -5.44 9.41 -1.58
CA TYR A 57 -6.59 9.88 -0.83
C TYR A 57 -7.88 9.28 -1.38
N ARG A 58 -8.80 8.97 -0.47
CA ARG A 58 -10.23 8.85 -0.73
C ARG A 58 -10.97 9.40 0.49
N LYS A 59 -12.08 10.09 0.27
CA LYS A 59 -12.91 10.61 1.36
C LYS A 59 -13.41 9.44 2.23
N GLY A 60 -13.23 9.55 3.54
CA GLY A 60 -13.74 8.59 4.53
C GLY A 60 -12.92 7.31 4.70
N THR A 61 -11.83 7.12 3.94
CA THR A 61 -11.01 5.92 4.07
C THR A 61 -9.54 6.20 3.77
N ASN A 62 -8.65 5.61 4.56
CA ASN A 62 -7.22 5.63 4.32
C ASN A 62 -6.52 4.56 5.18
N ALA A 63 -5.22 4.38 5.00
CA ALA A 63 -4.42 3.59 5.94
C ALA A 63 -4.35 4.29 7.30
N CYS A 64 -4.25 3.52 8.38
CA CYS A 64 -4.19 4.03 9.76
C CYS A 64 -3.05 3.38 10.57
N HIS A 65 -3.00 3.68 11.87
CA HIS A 65 -2.05 3.08 12.80
C HIS A 65 -2.15 1.56 12.76
N GLY A 66 -1.02 0.88 12.60
CA GLY A 66 -0.94 -0.57 12.42
C GLY A 66 -0.90 -1.04 10.97
N ASP A 67 -1.25 -0.20 9.98
CA ASP A 67 -1.13 -0.54 8.56
C ASP A 67 0.27 -0.28 7.99
N SER A 68 1.15 0.42 8.72
CA SER A 68 2.52 0.73 8.28
C SER A 68 3.29 -0.52 7.87
N GLY A 69 3.94 -0.49 6.70
CA GLY A 69 4.57 -1.67 6.09
C GLY A 69 3.64 -2.46 5.15
N GLY A 70 2.32 -2.22 5.23
CA GLY A 70 1.32 -2.83 4.37
C GLY A 70 1.39 -2.36 2.91
N PRO A 71 0.72 -3.08 1.99
CA PRO A 71 0.85 -2.84 0.56
C PRO A 71 -0.06 -1.72 0.05
N LEU A 72 0.46 -0.91 -0.89
CA LEU A 72 -0.35 -0.14 -1.86
C LEU A 72 -0.27 -0.88 -3.20
N MET A 73 -1.40 -1.35 -3.70
CA MET A 73 -1.48 -2.24 -4.86
C MET A 73 -2.26 -1.59 -6.00
N SER A 74 -1.64 -1.47 -7.17
CA SER A 74 -2.30 -0.98 -8.37
C SER A 74 -2.65 -2.14 -9.30
N ARG A 75 -3.80 -2.04 -9.97
CA ARG A 75 -4.23 -3.04 -10.96
C ARG A 75 -3.55 -2.76 -12.29
N VAL A 76 -2.85 -3.75 -12.82
CA VAL A 76 -2.14 -3.66 -14.11
C VAL A 76 -2.87 -4.42 -15.22
N PHE A 77 -2.40 -4.27 -16.47
CA PHE A 77 -2.93 -5.02 -17.62
C PHE A 77 -2.95 -6.53 -17.35
N GLY A 78 -4.04 -7.19 -17.78
CA GLY A 78 -4.27 -8.61 -17.52
C GLY A 78 -4.87 -8.91 -16.14
N GLY A 79 -5.36 -7.89 -15.41
CA GLY A 79 -6.13 -8.08 -14.18
C GLY A 79 -5.31 -8.41 -12.93
N ARG A 80 -3.98 -8.43 -13.04
CA ARG A 80 -3.07 -8.66 -11.92
C ARG A 80 -2.96 -7.41 -11.05
N TYR A 81 -2.66 -7.61 -9.77
CA TYR A 81 -2.29 -6.55 -8.86
C TYR A 81 -0.78 -6.55 -8.66
N VAL A 82 -0.18 -5.35 -8.69
CA VAL A 82 1.24 -5.14 -8.41
C VAL A 82 1.35 -4.22 -7.22
N GLN A 83 2.17 -4.60 -6.24
CA GLN A 83 2.50 -3.70 -5.13
C GLN A 83 3.43 -2.60 -5.66
N VAL A 84 2.94 -1.36 -5.60
CA VAL A 84 3.61 -0.16 -6.10
C VAL A 84 4.10 0.74 -4.98
N GLY A 85 3.59 0.55 -3.77
CA GLY A 85 4.06 1.27 -2.60
C GLY A 85 3.92 0.51 -1.29
N ILE A 86 4.44 1.12 -0.23
CA ILE A 86 4.38 0.64 1.15
C ILE A 86 3.76 1.74 2.00
N VAL A 87 2.74 1.42 2.81
CA VAL A 87 2.14 2.35 3.78
C VAL A 87 3.24 2.90 4.69
N SER A 88 3.36 4.22 4.79
CA SER A 88 4.41 4.87 5.56
C SER A 88 3.83 5.70 6.71
N TYR A 89 3.22 6.84 6.38
CA TYR A 89 2.71 7.79 7.38
C TYR A 89 1.54 8.62 6.83
N GLY A 90 0.91 9.39 7.71
CA GLY A 90 -0.10 10.39 7.37
C GLY A 90 -0.31 11.34 8.54
N GLN A 91 -1.02 12.45 8.31
CA GLN A 91 -1.49 13.29 9.41
C GLN A 91 -2.86 12.79 9.88
N GLY A 92 -2.84 11.90 10.88
CA GLY A 92 -4.04 11.23 11.33
C GLY A 92 -4.55 10.17 10.34
N CYS A 93 -5.77 9.67 10.57
CA CYS A 93 -6.39 8.63 9.75
C CYS A 93 -7.67 9.13 9.07
N ALA A 94 -7.77 8.93 7.75
CA ALA A 94 -8.93 9.26 6.92
C ALA A 94 -9.49 10.70 7.07
N ARG A 95 -8.68 11.65 7.54
CA ARG A 95 -9.06 13.06 7.66
C ARG A 95 -9.39 13.67 6.29
N THR A 96 -10.45 14.48 6.24
CA THR A 96 -10.89 15.12 4.99
C THR A 96 -9.77 15.95 4.36
N TYR A 97 -9.50 15.72 3.08
CA TYR A 97 -8.47 16.38 2.27
C TYR A 97 -7.01 16.09 2.68
N ILE A 98 -6.78 15.15 3.60
CA ILE A 98 -5.44 14.77 4.04
C ILE A 98 -5.09 13.39 3.45
N PRO A 99 -4.23 13.31 2.42
CA PRO A 99 -3.78 12.03 1.88
C PRO A 99 -2.86 11.31 2.85
N ALA A 100 -2.73 9.99 2.71
CA ALA A 100 -1.65 9.23 3.35
C ALA A 100 -0.46 9.16 2.38
N VAL A 101 0.72 8.97 2.94
CA VAL A 101 1.99 8.90 2.22
C VAL A 101 2.52 7.47 2.25
N TYR A 102 3.01 7.04 1.10
CA TYR A 102 3.50 5.70 0.83
C TYR A 102 4.91 5.79 0.27
N THR A 103 5.78 4.85 0.62
CA THR A 103 7.08 4.70 -0.04
C THR A 103 6.85 4.24 -1.49
N ARG A 104 7.51 4.87 -2.46
CA ARG A 104 7.44 4.54 -3.90
C ARG A 104 8.39 3.38 -4.22
N LEU A 105 7.87 2.18 -4.43
CA LEU A 105 8.71 0.99 -4.63
C LEU A 105 9.55 1.01 -5.92
N GLU A 106 9.05 1.68 -6.97
CA GLU A 106 9.80 1.80 -8.23
C GLU A 106 11.20 2.40 -8.00
N THR A 107 11.30 3.41 -7.13
CA THR A 107 12.56 4.09 -6.77
C THR A 107 13.57 3.15 -6.13
N PHE A 108 13.10 2.19 -5.33
CA PHE A 108 13.95 1.28 -4.58
C PHE A 108 14.19 -0.05 -5.29
N THR A 109 13.67 -0.24 -6.50
CA THR A 109 13.81 -1.51 -7.25
C THR A 109 15.27 -1.93 -7.47
N PRO A 110 16.23 -1.04 -7.82
CA PRO A 110 17.64 -1.42 -7.93
C PRO A 110 18.22 -1.94 -6.62
N TRP A 111 17.92 -1.25 -5.51
CA TRP A 111 18.35 -1.65 -4.17
C TRP A 111 17.70 -2.98 -3.75
N LEU A 112 16.40 -3.17 -4.00
CA LEU A 112 15.69 -4.42 -3.72
C LEU A 112 16.33 -5.60 -4.47
N ARG A 113 16.67 -5.42 -5.76
CA ARG A 113 17.37 -6.45 -6.56
C ARG A 113 18.78 -6.72 -6.04
N GLN A 114 19.45 -5.73 -5.46
CA GLN A 114 20.76 -5.93 -4.87
C GLN A 114 20.67 -6.73 -3.56
N VAL A 115 19.72 -6.39 -2.68
CA VAL A 115 19.60 -6.98 -1.34
C VAL A 115 18.97 -8.38 -1.37
N VAL A 116 17.91 -8.55 -2.15
CA VAL A 116 17.17 -9.83 -2.27
C VAL A 116 17.75 -10.72 -3.38
N GLY A 117 18.64 -10.16 -4.22
CA GLY A 117 19.22 -10.80 -5.40
C GLY A 117 18.38 -10.61 -6.67
N SER A 118 18.83 -11.18 -7.79
CA SER A 118 17.90 -11.43 -8.89
C SER A 118 16.77 -12.33 -8.37
N PHE A 119 15.55 -12.17 -8.88
CA PHE A 119 14.39 -12.98 -8.46
C PHE A 119 14.65 -14.50 -8.52
N ASP A 120 15.71 -14.94 -9.19
CA ASP A 120 16.19 -16.33 -9.25
C ASP A 120 16.79 -16.83 -7.92
N LYS A 121 17.40 -15.96 -7.09
CA LYS A 121 18.05 -16.39 -5.84
C LYS A 121 17.11 -16.53 -4.66
N ALA A 122 16.02 -15.75 -4.61
CA ALA A 122 15.00 -15.89 -3.57
C ALA A 122 14.22 -17.21 -3.68
N TYR A 123 14.23 -17.85 -4.86
CA TYR A 123 13.67 -19.19 -5.07
C TYR A 123 14.70 -20.32 -4.92
N SER A 124 16.01 -20.01 -4.82
CA SER A 124 17.08 -21.01 -4.90
C SER A 124 17.69 -21.40 -3.54
N SER A 125 17.32 -20.77 -2.43
CA SER A 125 17.70 -21.25 -1.11
C SER A 125 16.59 -22.13 -0.55
N GLU A 126 16.71 -23.44 -0.77
CA GLU A 126 16.25 -24.60 0.03
C GLU A 126 15.25 -24.41 1.20
N VAL A 127 14.26 -23.53 1.08
CA VAL A 127 13.02 -23.65 1.83
C VAL A 127 12.17 -24.56 0.96
N PRO A 128 11.87 -25.81 1.38
CA PRO A 128 10.84 -26.56 0.72
C PRO A 128 9.61 -25.65 0.73
N LEU A 129 9.15 -25.23 -0.44
CA LEU A 129 7.76 -24.87 -0.58
C LEU A 129 7.02 -26.14 -0.20
N GLN A 130 6.71 -26.30 1.09
CA GLN A 130 5.49 -26.95 1.46
C GLN A 130 4.43 -26.07 0.79
N LEU A 131 4.13 -26.44 -0.46
CA LEU A 131 2.80 -26.37 -1.02
C LEU A 131 1.91 -27.24 -0.13
N ALA A 132 1.80 -26.88 1.16
CA ALA A 132 0.54 -27.04 1.82
C ALA A 132 -0.42 -26.37 0.85
N SER A 133 -1.37 -27.15 0.37
CA SER A 133 -2.51 -26.67 -0.37
C SER A 133 -3.28 -25.75 0.55
N TYR A 134 -2.75 -24.55 0.79
CA TYR A 134 -3.53 -23.40 1.14
C TYR A 134 -4.32 -23.14 -0.13
N THR A 135 -5.44 -23.87 -0.28
CA THR A 135 -6.59 -23.28 -0.92
C THR A 135 -6.76 -21.97 -0.19
N VAL A 136 -6.36 -20.88 -0.85
CA VAL A 136 -6.88 -19.56 -0.54
C VAL A 136 -8.37 -19.80 -0.44
N PRO A 137 -8.98 -19.76 0.76
CA PRO A 137 -10.41 -19.98 0.88
C PRO A 137 -11.03 -19.04 -0.14
N LEU A 138 -11.99 -19.51 -0.94
CA LEU A 138 -12.82 -18.62 -1.77
C LEU A 138 -13.24 -17.49 -0.83
N TRP A 139 -12.58 -16.32 -0.92
CA TRP A 139 -12.60 -15.31 0.13
C TRP A 139 -14.07 -14.95 0.32
N PRO A 140 -14.74 -15.42 1.39
CA PRO A 140 -16.13 -15.11 1.56
C PRO A 140 -16.13 -13.66 1.98
N SER A 141 -16.50 -12.79 1.05
CA SER A 141 -16.86 -11.41 1.34
C SER A 141 -15.75 -10.64 2.04
N ILE A 142 -14.73 -10.20 1.30
CA ILE A 142 -13.88 -9.13 1.81
C ILE A 142 -14.79 -7.94 2.05
N PHE A 143 -15.02 -7.63 3.32
CA PHE A 143 -15.93 -6.59 3.74
C PHE A 143 -15.39 -5.25 3.24
N HIS A 144 -16.08 -4.69 2.25
CA HIS A 144 -15.97 -3.27 1.90
C HIS A 144 -16.26 -2.46 3.17
N PHE A 145 -15.51 -1.39 3.40
CA PHE A 145 -15.97 -0.35 4.30
C PHE A 145 -17.27 0.26 3.75
N LEU A 146 -18.21 0.51 4.66
CA LEU A 146 -19.30 1.49 4.51
C LEU A 146 -18.70 2.90 4.43
#